data_AF-A0AAV4XP93-F1
#
_entry.id   AF-A0AAV4XP93-F1
#
_cell.length_a   1.000
_cell.length_b   1.000
_cell.length_c   1.000
_cell.angle_alpha   90.00
_cell.angle_beta   90.00
_cell.angle_gamma   90.00
#
_symmetry.space_group_name_H-M   'P 1'
#
loop_
_entity.id
_entity.type
_entity.pdbx_description
1 polymer ?
#
loop_
_entity_poly.entity_id
_entity_poly.type
_entity_poly.pdbx_seq_one_letter_code
_entity_poly.pdbx_strand_id
1 'polypeptide(L)'
;MSSSPKKILLLWGPNVMHEQVGDIVEDLEKNAGEKGLVAVENWEPLVVSGHASSSIDTVHCGALTPTLTFHPAEILAEIARVLKPGGSVVIREAEESRDHVPKLASALKLSGFVNVSS
;
A
#
# COMPACT_ATOMS: atom_id res chain seq x y z
N MET A 1 18.52 1.65 18.44
CA MET A 1 17.55 0.54 18.57
C MET A 1 17.31 0.01 17.18
N SER A 2 17.73 -1.22 16.88
CA SER A 2 17.40 -1.85 15.59
C SER A 2 15.91 -2.19 15.61
N SER A 3 15.12 -1.58 14.71
CA SER A 3 13.70 -1.92 14.57
C SER A 3 13.56 -3.39 14.16
N SER A 4 12.53 -4.08 14.66
CA SER A 4 12.23 -5.44 14.20
C SER A 4 12.06 -5.49 12.68
N PRO A 5 12.54 -6.54 12.00
CA PRO A 5 12.39 -6.67 10.55
C PRO A 5 10.93 -6.64 10.15
N LYS A 6 10.60 -5.86 9.13
CA LYS A 6 9.25 -5.71 8.60
C LYS A 6 9.14 -6.27 7.19
N LYS A 7 7.97 -6.84 6.88
CA LYS A 7 7.55 -7.16 5.53
C LYS A 7 6.69 -6.02 4.98
N ILE A 8 7.24 -5.28 4.04
CA ILE A 8 6.60 -4.16 3.36
C ILE A 8 6.14 -4.62 1.98
N LEU A 9 4.95 -4.19 1.56
CA LEU A 9 4.44 -4.40 0.20
C LEU A 9 4.27 -3.04 -0.49
N LEU A 10 4.99 -2.83 -1.58
CA LEU A 10 4.80 -1.71 -2.49
C LEU A 10 3.84 -2.14 -3.61
N LEU A 11 2.71 -1.44 -3.70
CA LEU A 11 1.69 -1.61 -4.73
C LEU A 11 1.67 -0.39 -5.64
N TRP A 12 1.81 -0.62 -6.95
CA TRP A 12 1.70 0.44 -7.94
C TRP A 12 0.60 0.20 -8.97
N GLY A 13 0.12 1.33 -9.50
CA GLY A 13 -0.93 1.41 -10.51
C GLY A 13 -0.46 1.00 -11.92
N PRO A 14 -1.39 0.96 -12.89
CA PRO A 14 -1.03 0.77 -14.28
C PRO A 14 -0.29 2.03 -14.76
N ASN A 15 0.60 1.88 -15.74
CA ASN A 15 1.37 2.98 -16.35
C ASN A 15 2.53 3.55 -15.50
N VAL A 16 2.87 2.93 -14.37
CA VAL A 16 4.13 3.23 -13.67
C VAL A 16 5.29 2.55 -14.41
N MET A 17 6.32 3.31 -14.75
CA MET A 17 7.51 2.79 -15.43
C MET A 17 8.42 2.10 -14.41
N HIS A 18 8.98 0.96 -14.76
CA HIS A 18 9.79 0.14 -13.85
C HIS A 18 11.02 0.89 -13.32
N GLU A 19 11.56 1.80 -14.13
CA GLU A 19 12.72 2.64 -13.78
C GLU A 19 12.44 3.59 -12.62
N GLN A 20 11.17 3.90 -12.32
CA GLN A 20 10.77 4.79 -11.22
C GLN A 20 10.65 4.06 -9.88
N VAL A 21 10.73 2.74 -9.88
CA VAL A 21 10.54 1.90 -8.69
C VAL A 21 11.74 1.93 -7.75
N GLY A 22 12.95 2.05 -8.31
CA GLY A 22 14.22 1.85 -7.60
C GLY A 22 14.38 2.72 -6.36
N ASP A 23 14.20 4.03 -6.51
CA ASP A 23 14.39 4.99 -5.40
C ASP A 23 13.43 4.72 -4.24
N ILE A 24 12.16 4.41 -4.53
CA ILE A 24 11.17 4.10 -3.50
C ILE A 24 11.49 2.77 -2.82
N VAL A 25 11.92 1.76 -3.58
CA VAL A 25 12.29 0.47 -2.99
C VAL A 25 13.48 0.63 -2.04
N GLU A 26 14.51 1.41 -2.42
CA GLU A 26 15.67 1.65 -1.57
C GLU A 26 15.26 2.32 -0.23
N ASP A 27 14.35 3.28 -0.29
CA ASP A 27 13.83 3.94 0.92
C ASP A 27 12.95 3.01 1.77
N LEU A 28 12.16 2.14 1.14
CA LEU A 28 11.39 1.13 1.86
C LEU A 28 12.28 0.06 2.49
N GLU A 29 13.38 -0.34 1.84
CA GLU A 29 14.35 -1.29 2.39
C GLU A 29 15.02 -0.75 3.66
N LYS A 30 15.40 0.54 3.67
CA LYS A 30 15.89 1.23 4.87
C LYS A 30 14.86 1.17 6.01
N ASN A 31 13.58 1.35 5.70
CA ASN A 31 12.49 1.30 6.67
C ASN A 31 12.11 -0.13 7.13
N ALA A 32 12.39 -1.14 6.29
CA ALA A 32 12.11 -2.53 6.58
C ALA A 32 13.06 -3.09 7.67
N GLY A 33 14.23 -2.46 7.83
CA GLY A 33 15.24 -2.84 8.82
C GLY A 33 16.08 -4.04 8.39
N GLU A 34 17.06 -4.40 9.22
CA GLU A 34 17.97 -5.51 8.95
C GLU A 34 17.18 -6.83 8.86
N LYS A 35 17.23 -7.51 7.70
CA LYS A 35 16.42 -8.70 7.33
C LYS A 35 14.93 -8.42 7.07
N GLY A 36 14.54 -7.16 6.91
CA GLY A 36 13.25 -6.79 6.34
C GLY A 36 13.11 -7.25 4.89
N LEU A 37 11.88 -7.27 4.39
CA LEU A 37 11.56 -7.64 3.01
C LEU A 37 10.69 -6.54 2.39
N VAL A 38 11.02 -6.12 1.18
CA VAL A 38 10.14 -5.29 0.34
C VAL A 38 9.64 -6.16 -0.80
N ALA A 39 8.37 -6.50 -0.78
CA ALA A 39 7.66 -7.11 -1.90
C ALA A 39 7.12 -6.00 -2.79
N VAL A 40 7.14 -6.23 -4.09
CA VAL A 40 6.98 -5.19 -5.09
C VAL A 40 6.05 -5.71 -6.17
N GLU A 41 4.83 -5.19 -6.23
CA GLU A 41 3.74 -5.78 -7.02
C GLU A 41 2.93 -4.73 -7.77
N ASN A 42 2.42 -5.12 -8.94
CA ASN A 42 1.39 -4.38 -9.65
C ASN A 42 0.03 -4.70 -8.99
N TRP A 43 -0.81 -3.69 -8.79
CA TRP A 43 -2.13 -3.84 -8.18
C TRP A 43 -3.14 -4.66 -9.02
N GLU A 44 -3.01 -4.73 -10.35
CA GLU A 44 -3.88 -5.56 -11.22
C GLU A 44 -3.78 -7.06 -10.88
N PRO A 45 -2.58 -7.65 -10.76
CA PRO A 45 -2.43 -9.02 -10.29
C PRO A 45 -2.53 -9.18 -8.77
N LEU A 46 -2.75 -8.15 -7.95
CA LEU A 46 -2.71 -8.30 -6.48
C LEU A 46 -3.75 -9.30 -5.95
N VAL A 47 -4.97 -9.27 -6.48
CA VAL A 47 -6.01 -10.25 -6.13
C VAL A 47 -5.62 -11.68 -6.57
N VAL A 48 -4.72 -11.79 -7.54
CA VAL A 48 -4.22 -13.04 -8.12
C VAL A 48 -2.89 -13.49 -7.50
N SER A 49 -2.12 -12.60 -6.87
CA SER A 49 -0.73 -12.85 -6.43
C SER A 49 -0.61 -13.81 -5.25
N GLY A 50 -1.74 -14.15 -4.60
CA GLY A 50 -1.80 -15.25 -3.65
C GLY A 50 -1.05 -15.02 -2.34
N HIS A 51 -0.82 -13.76 -1.94
CA HIS A 51 -0.24 -13.45 -0.64
C HIS A 51 -1.05 -14.09 0.50
N ALA A 52 -0.35 -14.72 1.45
CA ALA A 52 -0.99 -15.24 2.64
C ALA A 52 -1.67 -14.12 3.43
N SER A 53 -2.88 -14.38 3.91
CA SER A 53 -3.60 -13.45 4.79
C SER A 53 -2.76 -13.15 6.03
N SER A 54 -2.86 -11.93 6.56
CA SER A 54 -2.19 -11.54 7.81
C SER A 54 -0.68 -11.78 7.80
N SER A 55 0.01 -11.42 6.72
CA SER A 55 1.46 -11.67 6.55
C SER A 55 2.30 -10.41 6.30
N ILE A 56 1.68 -9.28 5.94
CA ILE A 56 2.34 -8.01 5.63
C ILE A 56 2.24 -7.05 6.83
N ASP A 57 3.32 -6.35 7.14
CA ASP A 57 3.35 -5.35 8.23
C ASP A 57 2.84 -3.99 7.76
N THR A 58 3.30 -3.55 6.58
CA THR A 58 2.90 -2.27 5.99
C THR A 58 2.70 -2.38 4.48
N VAL A 59 1.66 -1.74 3.96
CA VAL A 59 1.41 -1.60 2.53
C VAL A 59 1.55 -0.15 2.10
N HIS A 60 2.29 0.12 1.03
CA HIS A 60 2.37 1.43 0.38
C HIS A 60 1.69 1.33 -0.99
N CYS A 61 0.62 2.09 -1.19
CA CYS A 61 -0.17 2.06 -2.42
C CYS A 61 -0.22 3.45 -3.07
N GLY A 62 0.03 3.51 -4.38
CA GLY A 62 0.03 4.77 -5.13
C GLY A 62 1.25 5.67 -4.87
N ALA A 63 2.32 5.13 -4.28
CA ALA A 63 3.53 5.88 -3.94
C ALA A 63 4.32 6.36 -5.18
N LEU A 64 4.13 5.73 -6.34
CA LEU A 64 4.79 6.05 -7.60
C LEU A 64 3.94 6.98 -8.48
N THR A 65 4.61 7.72 -9.35
CA THR A 65 3.99 8.61 -10.34
C THR A 65 4.00 7.99 -11.74
N PRO A 66 2.92 8.06 -12.53
CA PRO A 66 1.63 8.66 -12.19
C PRO A 66 0.91 7.88 -11.07
N THR A 67 0.33 8.62 -10.13
CA THR A 67 -0.46 8.02 -9.05
C THR A 67 -1.88 7.74 -9.53
N LEU A 68 -2.59 6.86 -8.83
CA LEU A 68 -3.98 6.55 -9.13
C LEU A 68 -4.90 7.68 -8.68
N THR A 69 -5.98 7.92 -9.40
CA THR A 69 -7.03 8.85 -8.96
C THR A 69 -8.04 8.19 -8.03
N PHE A 70 -8.05 6.85 -7.95
CA PHE A 70 -8.95 6.08 -7.13
C PHE A 70 -8.46 4.63 -6.96
N HIS A 71 -8.60 4.08 -5.75
CA HIS A 71 -8.44 2.64 -5.48
C HIS A 71 -9.82 1.95 -5.32
N PRO A 72 -10.14 0.93 -6.15
CA PRO A 72 -11.29 0.06 -6.03
C PRO A 72 -11.40 -0.59 -4.65
N ALA A 73 -12.63 -0.75 -4.18
CA ALA A 73 -12.94 -1.36 -2.89
C ALA A 73 -12.36 -2.78 -2.76
N GLU A 74 -12.30 -3.54 -3.85
CA GLU A 74 -11.72 -4.89 -3.91
C GLU A 74 -10.22 -4.87 -3.56
N ILE A 75 -9.50 -3.87 -4.05
CA ILE A 75 -8.07 -3.68 -3.74
C ILE A 75 -7.91 -3.26 -2.29
N LEU A 76 -8.75 -2.36 -1.78
CA LEU A 76 -8.72 -1.97 -0.36
C LEU A 76 -9.02 -3.16 0.57
N ALA A 77 -9.98 -4.00 0.20
CA ALA A 77 -10.30 -5.22 0.93
C ALA A 77 -9.14 -6.23 0.88
N GLU A 78 -8.48 -6.37 -0.26
CA GLU A 78 -7.34 -7.26 -0.42
C GLU A 78 -6.11 -6.77 0.38
N ILE A 79 -5.86 -5.46 0.40
CA ILE A 79 -4.86 -4.84 1.28
C ILE A 79 -5.17 -5.16 2.74
N ALA A 80 -6.43 -5.01 3.18
CA ALA A 80 -6.83 -5.32 4.54
C ALA A 80 -6.62 -6.81 4.87
N ARG A 81 -6.87 -7.73 3.91
CA ARG A 81 -6.68 -9.18 4.08
C ARG A 81 -5.21 -9.56 4.28
N VAL A 82 -4.30 -8.98 3.51
CA VAL A 82 -2.86 -9.36 3.57
C VAL A 82 -2.15 -8.74 4.76
N LEU A 83 -2.65 -7.63 5.30
CA LEU A 83 -2.10 -6.98 6.48
C LEU A 83 -2.30 -7.83 7.74
N LYS A 84 -1.26 -7.93 8.56
CA LYS A 84 -1.35 -8.49 9.92
C LYS A 84 -2.33 -7.66 10.77
N PRO A 85 -2.91 -8.24 11.83
CA PRO A 85 -3.55 -7.44 12.87
C PRO A 85 -2.59 -6.35 13.40
N GLY A 86 -3.03 -5.10 13.39
CA GLY A 86 -2.20 -3.94 13.74
C GLY A 86 -1.25 -3.45 12.64
N GLY A 87 -1.29 -4.06 11.46
CA GLY A 87 -0.60 -3.58 10.26
C GLY A 87 -1.15 -2.24 9.78
N SER A 88 -0.42 -1.59 8.88
CA SER A 88 -0.72 -0.24 8.41
C SER A 88 -0.72 -0.12 6.89
N VAL A 89 -1.49 0.82 6.36
CA VAL A 89 -1.46 1.18 4.94
C VAL A 89 -1.21 2.67 4.78
N VAL A 90 -0.38 3.02 3.81
CA VAL A 90 -0.23 4.39 3.28
C VAL A 90 -0.79 4.39 1.87
N ILE A 91 -1.82 5.22 1.65
CA ILE A 91 -2.45 5.38 0.33
C ILE A 91 -2.19 6.79 -0.16
N ARG A 92 -1.79 6.90 -1.43
CA ARG A 92 -1.71 8.16 -2.15
C ARG A 92 -2.61 8.08 -3.37
N GLU A 93 -3.52 9.05 -3.48
CA GLU A 93 -4.36 9.26 -4.65
C GLU A 93 -4.15 10.69 -5.18
N ALA A 94 -4.41 10.91 -6.47
CA ALA A 94 -4.47 12.24 -7.05
C ALA A 94 -5.78 12.92 -6.64
N GLU A 95 -5.67 14.12 -6.04
CA GLU A 95 -6.84 14.87 -5.59
C GLU A 95 -7.62 15.45 -6.79
N GLU A 96 -8.79 14.87 -7.08
CA GLU A 96 -9.65 15.34 -8.18
C GLU A 96 -10.69 16.38 -7.73
N SER A 97 -11.02 16.43 -6.43
CA SER A 97 -12.05 17.32 -5.88
C SER A 97 -11.89 17.52 -4.38
N ARG A 98 -12.54 18.55 -3.82
CA ARG A 98 -12.56 18.83 -2.37
C ARG A 98 -13.12 17.68 -1.52
N ASP A 99 -14.00 16.87 -2.09
CA ASP A 99 -14.62 15.73 -1.40
C ASP A 99 -13.80 14.44 -1.51
N HIS A 100 -12.66 14.49 -2.19
CA HIS A 100 -11.84 13.30 -2.46
C HIS A 100 -11.30 12.67 -1.16
N VAL A 101 -10.68 13.47 -0.28
CA VAL A 101 -10.15 12.98 1.01
C VAL A 101 -11.24 12.37 1.91
N PRO A 102 -12.41 13.02 2.14
CA PRO A 102 -13.51 12.39 2.88
C PRO A 102 -14.05 11.09 2.27
N LYS A 103 -14.11 11.00 0.92
CA LYS A 103 -14.57 9.80 0.21
C LYS A 103 -13.58 8.64 0.39
N LEU A 104 -12.28 8.89 0.19
CA LEU A 104 -11.24 7.90 0.41
C LEU A 104 -11.24 7.41 1.86
N ALA A 105 -11.35 8.33 2.83
CA ALA A 105 -11.41 7.98 4.24
C ALA A 105 -12.64 7.11 4.58
N SER A 106 -13.78 7.36 3.93
CA SER A 106 -15.00 6.55 4.09
C SER A 106 -14.83 5.16 3.48
N ALA A 107 -14.25 5.06 2.28
CA ALA A 107 -13.96 3.78 1.63
C ALA A 107 -13.03 2.92 2.49
N LEU A 108 -11.95 3.52 3.04
CA LEU A 108 -11.04 2.82 3.95
C LEU A 108 -11.76 2.26 5.18
N LYS A 109 -12.62 3.05 5.82
CA LYS A 109 -13.41 2.58 6.97
C LYS A 109 -14.33 1.42 6.61
N LEU A 110 -14.99 1.50 5.45
CA LEU A 110 -15.86 0.42 4.95
C LEU A 110 -15.09 -0.86 4.62
N SER A 111 -13.82 -0.75 4.22
CA SER A 111 -12.91 -1.88 4.01
C SER A 111 -12.28 -2.42 5.30
N GLY A 112 -12.64 -1.89 6.47
CA GLY A 112 -12.19 -2.40 7.77
C GLY A 112 -10.99 -1.67 8.37
N PHE A 113 -10.50 -0.61 7.75
CA PHE A 113 -9.42 0.21 8.32
C PHE A 113 -9.94 1.12 9.44
N VAL A 114 -9.11 1.27 10.47
CA VAL A 114 -9.35 2.16 11.61
C VAL A 114 -8.23 3.19 11.70
N ASN A 115 -8.40 4.23 12.52
CA ASN A 115 -7.41 5.30 12.70
C ASN A 115 -6.97 6.00 11.40
N VAL A 116 -7.91 6.19 10.47
CA VAL A 116 -7.66 6.85 9.19
C VAL A 116 -7.39 8.35 9.40
N SER A 117 -6.24 8.83 8.94
CA SER A 117 -5.83 10.23 8.93
C SER A 117 -5.23 10.62 7.59
N SER A 118 -5.38 11.90 7.21
CA SER A 118 -4.88 12.49 5.96
C SER A 118 -3.86 13.58 6.26
#